data_AF-A0A924H414-F1
#
_entry.id   AF-A0A924H414-F1
#
_cell.length_a   1.000
_cell.length_b   1.000
_cell.length_c   1.000
_cell.angle_alpha   90.00
_cell.angle_beta   90.00
_cell.angle_gamma   90.00
#
_symmetry.space_group_name_H-M   'P 1'
#
loop_
_entity.id
_entity.type
_entity.pdbx_description
1 polymer ?
#
loop_
_entity_poly.entity_id
_entity_poly.type
_entity_poly.pdbx_seq_one_letter_code
_entity_poly.pdbx_strand_id
1 'polypeptide(L)' 'RRVARDEVFGADEVLLSNASKELLPVTQLDGQPIGNGQPGPMYQKLFAPYQRAKLSS' A
#
# COMPACT_ATOMS: atom_id res chain seq x y z
N ARG A 1 1.43 7.68 15.43
CA ARG A 1 2.48 6.99 16.25
C ARG A 1 3.74 6.83 15.42
N ARG A 2 4.91 6.64 16.04
CA ARG A 2 6.09 6.21 15.29
C ARG A 2 5.91 4.75 14.85
N VAL A 3 6.42 4.42 13.67
CA VAL A 3 6.45 3.07 13.10
C VAL A 3 7.91 2.65 13.04
N ALA A 4 8.26 1.55 13.70
CA ALA A 4 9.63 1.04 13.68
C ALA A 4 9.92 0.33 12.35
N ARG A 5 11.20 0.23 11.97
CA ARG A 5 11.61 -0.48 10.75
C ARG A 5 11.07 -1.91 10.73
N ASP A 6 11.28 -2.65 11.81
CA ASP A 6 10.89 -4.06 11.91
C ASP A 6 9.39 -4.26 11.78
N GLU A 7 8.61 -3.25 12.18
CA GLU A 7 7.16 -3.28 11.99
C GLU A 7 6.76 -3.14 10.52
N VAL A 8 7.50 -2.36 9.73
CA VAL A 8 7.27 -2.26 8.28
C VAL A 8 7.61 -3.58 7.60
N PHE A 9 8.73 -4.21 7.96
CA PHE A 9 9.13 -5.51 7.40
C PHE A 9 8.20 -6.65 7.84
N GLY A 10 7.59 -6.54 9.02
CA GLY A 10 6.61 -7.50 9.54
C GLY A 10 5.16 -7.22 9.18
N ALA A 11 4.87 -6.20 8.36
CA ALA A 11 3.51 -5.85 7.99
C ALA A 11 2.93 -6.81 6.94
N ASP A 12 1.62 -7.08 7.04
CA ASP A 12 0.88 -7.83 6.01
C ASP A 12 0.80 -7.04 4.69
N GLU A 13 0.71 -5.72 4.78
CA GLU A 13 0.64 -4.79 3.65
C GLU A 13 1.36 -3.47 3.95
N VAL A 14 2.04 -2.91 2.95
CA VAL A 14 2.59 -1.55 2.97
C VAL A 14 2.06 -0.80 1.75
N LEU A 15 1.53 0.40 1.95
CA LEU A 15 0.98 1.25 0.89
C LEU A 15 1.75 2.57 0.80
N LEU A 16 1.98 3.04 -0.42
CA LEU A 16 2.53 4.37 -0.69
C LEU A 16 1.46 5.21 -1.38
N SER A 17 1.25 6.44 -0.89
CA SER A 17 0.37 7.41 -1.54
C SER A 17 1.11 8.68 -1.93
N ASN A 18 0.87 9.21 -3.12
CA ASN A 18 1.29 10.56 -3.49
C ASN A 18 0.36 11.16 -4.56
N ALA A 19 0.44 12.47 -4.76
CA ALA A 19 -0.46 13.19 -5.67
C ALA A 19 -0.38 12.71 -7.14
N SER A 20 0.79 12.26 -7.60
CA SER A 20 1.01 11.87 -9.00
C SER A 20 0.78 10.39 -9.28
N LYS A 21 0.89 9.53 -8.26
CA LYS A 21 0.82 8.06 -8.38
C LYS A 21 -0.29 7.44 -7.53
N GLU A 22 -1.18 8.26 -6.98
CA GLU A 22 -2.41 7.80 -6.32
C GLU A 22 -2.09 6.97 -5.07
N LEU A 23 -2.54 5.72 -5.03
CA LEU A 23 -2.28 4.74 -3.99
C LEU A 23 -1.62 3.52 -4.66
N LEU A 24 -0.48 3.07 -4.13
CA LEU A 24 0.31 1.98 -4.67
C LEU A 24 0.60 0.92 -3.60
N PRO A 25 0.52 -0.39 -3.92
CA PRO A 25 0.98 -1.45 -3.04
C PRO A 25 2.51 -1.60 -3.13
N VAL A 26 3.17 -1.70 -1.98
CA VAL A 26 4.58 -2.09 -1.89
C VAL A 26 4.64 -3.58 -1.58
N THR A 27 4.99 -4.38 -2.58
CA THR A 27 5.06 -5.86 -2.45
C THR A 27 6.46 -6.36 -2.11
N GLN A 28 7.48 -5.54 -2.29
CA GLN A 28 8.86 -5.85 -1.98
C GLN A 28 9.58 -4.62 -1.43
N LEU A 29 10.41 -4.82 -0.40
CA LEU A 29 11.27 -3.80 0.19
C LEU A 29 12.65 -4.42 0.46
N ASP A 30 13.72 -3.76 0.02
CA ASP A 30 15.10 -4.24 0.17
C ASP A 30 15.32 -5.69 -0.31
N GLY A 31 14.64 -6.07 -1.40
CA GLY A 31 14.70 -7.44 -1.95
C GLY A 31 13.84 -8.47 -1.20
N GLN A 32 13.24 -8.11 -0.08
CA GLN A 32 12.38 -8.99 0.72
C GLN A 32 10.90 -8.76 0.41
N PRO A 33 10.08 -9.82 0.28
CA PRO A 33 8.64 -9.67 0.10
C PRO A 33 7.99 -9.07 1.36
N ILE A 34 7.03 -8.17 1.17
CA ILE A 34 6.09 -7.75 2.23
C ILE A 34 4.89 -8.68 2.19
N GLY A 35 4.49 -9.23 3.34
CA GLY A 35 3.45 -10.25 3.42
C GLY A 35 3.74 -11.45 2.51
N ASN A 36 2.86 -11.68 1.52
CA ASN A 36 3.02 -12.75 0.53
C ASN A 36 3.64 -12.29 -0.81
N GLY A 37 4.15 -11.06 -0.87
CA GLY A 37 4.71 -10.49 -2.10
C GLY A 37 3.68 -10.09 -3.16
N GLN A 38 2.40 -10.00 -2.80
CA GLN A 38 1.31 -9.58 -3.70
C GLN A 38 0.49 -8.44 -3.07
N PRO A 39 -0.22 -7.62 -3.89
CA PRO A 39 -1.13 -6.61 -3.34
C PRO A 39 -2.21 -7.26 -2.48
N GLY A 40 -2.33 -6.81 -1.23
CA GLY A 40 -3.28 -7.39 -0.28
C GLY A 40 -4.70 -6.79 -0.35
N PRO A 41 -5.61 -7.30 0.50
CA PRO A 41 -7.01 -6.89 0.51
C PRO A 41 -7.23 -5.42 0.91
N MET A 42 -6.35 -4.80 1.70
CA MET A 42 -6.50 -3.39 2.09
C MET A 42 -6.23 -2.45 0.91
N TYR A 43 -5.23 -2.76 0.09
CA TYR A 43 -5.05 -2.05 -1.19
C TYR A 43 -6.33 -2.06 -2.02
N GLN A 44 -6.94 -3.23 -2.24
CA GLN A 44 -8.15 -3.36 -3.06
C GLN A 44 -9.34 -2.57 -2.49
N LYS A 45 -9.52 -2.63 -1.16
CA LYS A 45 -10.59 -1.91 -0.44
C LYS A 45 -10.44 -0.39 -0.53
N LEU A 46 -9.21 0.12 -0.63
CA LEU A 46 -8.95 1.56 -0.68
C LEU A 46 -8.86 2.10 -2.10
N PHE A 47 -8.27 1.33 -3.02
CA PHE A 47 -8.01 1.80 -4.38
C PHE A 47 -9.30 2.00 -5.19
N ALA A 48 -10.25 1.07 -5.14
CA ALA A 48 -11.49 1.20 -5.90
C ALA A 48 -12.33 2.43 -5.48
N PRO A 49 -12.58 2.70 -4.17
CA PRO A 49 -13.21 3.94 -3.75
C PRO A 49 -12.41 5.21 -4.11
N TYR A 50 -11.08 5.17 -4.00
CA TYR A 50 -10.23 6.28 -4.39
C TYR A 50 -10.42 6.65 -5.87
N GLN A 51 -10.40 5.65 -6.77
CA GLN A 51 -10.61 5.89 -8.20
C GLN A 51 -11.99 6.45 -8.51
N ARG A 52 -13.03 5.99 -7.80
CA ARG A 52 -14.37 6.57 -7.94
C ARG A 52 -14.41 8.05 -7.57
N ALA A 53 -13.79 8.43 -6.45
CA ALA A 53 -13.76 9.82 -6.00
C ALA A 53 -13.02 10.73 -6.99
N LYS A 54 -11.90 10.25 -7.54
CA LYS A 54 -11.12 10.96 -8.56
C LYS A 54 -11.93 11.24 -9.83
N LEU A 55 -12.70 10.26 -10.31
CA LEU A 55 -13.52 10.40 -11.53
C LEU A 55 -14.75 11.30 -11.35
N SER A 56 -15.18 11.52 -10.12
CA SER A 56 -16.30 12.43 -9.79
C SER A 56 -15.86 13.86 -9.48
N SER A 57 -14.56 14.17 -9.59
CA SER A 57 -13.99 15.50 -9.37
C SER A 57 -13.84 16.29 -10.67
#